data_AF-A0A2E3MD49-F1
#
_entry.id   AF-A0A2E3MD49-F1
#
_cell.length_a   1.000
_cell.length_b   1.000
_cell.length_c   1.000
_cell.angle_alpha   90.00
_cell.angle_beta   90.00
_cell.angle_gamma   90.00
#
_symmetry.space_group_name_H-M   'P 1'
#
loop_
_entity.id
_entity.type
_entity.pdbx_description
1 polymer ?
#
loop_
_entity_poly.entity_id
_entity_poly.type
_entity_poly.pdbx_seq_one_letter_code
_entity_poly.pdbx_strand_id
1 'polypeptide(L)'
;MSIFINSEAKQRFQGFWFGLGIPILGGWGISLFSLILLTNRNLGIAGNPYSPMTHIVIILWISGHLLMWPLLSWLMIRRAKKTGNLHCEKGSRLSLKLAIAWITFIVSVGAIQALLGGA
;
A
#
# COMPACT_ATOMS: atom_id res chain seq x y z
N MET A 1 14.35 36.82 -12.14
CA MET A 1 13.55 36.17 -11.08
C MET A 1 14.14 34.79 -10.84
N SER A 2 14.97 34.65 -9.81
CA SER A 2 15.65 33.38 -9.54
C SER A 2 14.66 32.38 -8.93
N ILE A 3 14.62 31.20 -9.52
CA ILE A 3 13.81 30.03 -9.16
C ILE A 3 14.43 29.40 -7.89
N PHE A 4 14.60 30.18 -6.83
CA PHE A 4 14.89 29.65 -5.51
C PHE A 4 13.57 29.17 -4.94
N ILE A 5 13.17 27.95 -5.33
CA ILE A 5 12.28 27.15 -4.48
C ILE A 5 12.98 27.12 -3.13
N ASN A 6 12.42 27.83 -2.15
CA ASN A 6 12.89 27.86 -0.78
C ASN A 6 13.16 26.41 -0.35
N SER A 7 14.42 26.10 -0.02
CA SER A 7 14.89 24.74 0.31
C SER A 7 14.03 24.11 1.41
N GLU A 8 13.48 24.96 2.28
CA GLU A 8 12.56 24.57 3.33
C GLU A 8 11.22 24.08 2.77
N ALA A 9 10.60 24.78 1.81
CA ALA A 9 9.37 24.35 1.16
C ALA A 9 9.54 23.00 0.45
N LYS A 10 10.70 22.80 -0.19
CA LYS A 10 11.08 21.52 -0.82
C LYS A 10 11.18 20.39 0.21
N GLN A 11 11.86 20.61 1.34
CA GLN A 11 11.97 19.60 2.39
C GLN A 11 10.62 19.24 3.02
N ARG A 12 9.75 20.23 3.24
CA ARG A 12 8.40 19.99 3.77
C ARG A 12 7.56 19.15 2.81
N PHE A 13 7.59 19.50 1.52
CA PHE A 13 6.90 18.76 0.46
C PHE A 13 7.43 17.31 0.35
N GLN A 14 8.76 17.14 0.34
CA GLN A 14 9.39 15.82 0.32
C GLN A 14 8.99 14.98 1.53
N GLY A 15 9.00 15.55 2.74
CA GLY A 15 8.59 14.84 3.95
C GLY A 15 7.14 14.36 3.88
N PHE A 16 6.23 15.20 3.39
CA PHE A 16 4.84 14.83 3.18
C PHE A 16 4.68 13.67 2.19
N TRP A 17 5.28 13.78 1.00
CA TRP A 17 5.20 12.73 -0.03
C TRP A 17 5.90 11.45 0.37
N PHE A 18 6.97 11.54 1.16
CA PHE A 18 7.63 10.38 1.72
C PHE A 18 6.68 9.62 2.66
N GLY A 19 6.03 10.34 3.59
CA GLY A 19 5.02 9.76 4.49
C GLY A 19 3.80 9.21 3.76
N LEU A 20 3.38 9.86 2.67
CA LEU A 20 2.22 9.44 1.89
C LEU A 20 2.53 8.23 1.00
N GLY A 21 3.58 8.36 0.19
CA GLY A 21 3.89 7.49 -0.94
C GLY A 21 4.57 6.20 -0.55
N ILE A 22 5.46 6.18 0.44
CA ILE A 22 6.14 4.94 0.83
C ILE A 22 5.18 3.83 1.27
N PRO A 23 4.18 4.09 2.13
CA PRO A 23 3.24 3.06 2.50
C PRO A 23 2.40 2.55 1.32
N ILE A 24 2.02 3.46 0.41
CA ILE A 24 1.28 3.12 -0.82
C ILE A 24 2.12 2.20 -1.70
N LEU A 25 3.34 2.64 -2.02
CA LEU A 25 4.26 1.90 -2.88
C LEU A 25 4.71 0.59 -2.24
N GLY A 26 4.89 0.54 -0.92
CA GLY A 26 5.22 -0.68 -0.21
C GLY A 26 4.09 -1.69 -0.25
N GLY A 27 2.86 -1.26 0.07
CA GLY A 27 1.70 -2.15 0.04
C GLY A 27 1.35 -2.64 -1.36
N TRP A 28 1.14 -1.70 -2.29
CA TRP A 28 0.86 -2.06 -3.68
C TRP A 28 2.04 -2.72 -4.38
N GLY A 29 3.28 -2.37 -4.05
CA GLY A 29 4.46 -2.99 -4.62
C GLY A 29 4.54 -4.48 -4.31
N ILE A 30 4.26 -4.87 -3.05
CA ILE A 30 4.17 -6.29 -2.68
C ILE A 30 3.06 -6.97 -3.49
N SER A 31 1.87 -6.37 -3.53
CA SER A 31 0.75 -6.92 -4.29
C SER A 31 1.12 -7.08 -5.78
N LEU A 32 1.48 -6.00 -6.47
CA LEU A 32 1.81 -6.04 -7.90
C LEU A 32 2.96 -7.01 -8.21
N PHE A 33 3.97 -7.09 -7.36
CA PHE A 33 5.04 -8.06 -7.50
C PHE A 33 4.52 -9.50 -7.40
N SER A 34 3.68 -9.80 -6.42
CA SER A 34 3.02 -11.11 -6.30
C SER A 34 2.13 -11.43 -7.50
N LEU A 35 1.43 -10.44 -8.07
CA LEU A 35 0.64 -10.63 -9.27
C LEU A 35 1.51 -10.99 -10.48
N ILE A 36 2.67 -10.34 -10.64
CA ILE A 36 3.65 -10.69 -11.69
C ILE A 36 4.09 -12.15 -11.52
N LEU A 37 4.38 -12.59 -10.29
CA LEU A 37 4.74 -13.99 -10.03
C LEU A 37 3.60 -14.97 -10.34
N LEU A 38 2.35 -14.62 -10.04
CA LEU A 38 1.17 -15.45 -10.34
C LEU A 38 0.81 -15.49 -11.82
N THR A 39 1.10 -14.44 -12.58
CA THR A 39 0.77 -14.37 -14.02
C THR A 39 1.88 -14.93 -14.90
N ASN A 40 3.11 -14.98 -14.39
CA ASN A 40 4.27 -15.47 -15.14
C ASN A 40 4.30 -17.01 -15.18
N ARG A 41 3.82 -17.57 -16.30
CA ARG A 41 3.78 -19.01 -16.56
C ARG A 41 5.17 -19.68 -16.54
N ASN A 42 6.23 -18.94 -16.84
CA ASN A 42 7.60 -19.49 -16.86
C ASN A 42 8.13 -19.81 -15.47
N LEU A 43 7.55 -19.23 -14.42
CA LEU A 43 7.96 -19.50 -13.03
C LEU A 43 7.31 -20.76 -12.45
N GLY A 44 6.36 -21.38 -13.16
CA GLY A 44 5.67 -22.60 -12.69
C GLY A 44 4.75 -22.41 -11.47
N ILE A 45 4.69 -21.21 -10.88
CA ILE A 45 3.87 -20.90 -9.70
C ILE A 45 2.37 -20.93 -10.05
N ALA A 46 2.01 -20.41 -11.22
CA ALA A 46 0.61 -20.31 -11.67
C ALA A 46 -0.04 -21.66 -12.03
N GLY A 47 0.78 -22.70 -12.27
CA GLY A 47 0.34 -23.92 -12.97
C GLY A 47 -0.25 -25.01 -12.07
N ASN A 48 -0.06 -24.93 -10.76
CA ASN A 48 -0.61 -25.91 -9.81
C ASN A 48 -1.34 -25.20 -8.66
N PRO A 49 -2.70 -25.20 -8.64
CA PRO A 49 -3.47 -24.55 -7.59
C PRO A 49 -3.27 -25.20 -6.21
N TYR A 50 -2.76 -26.44 -6.16
CA TYR A 50 -2.48 -27.15 -4.91
C TYR A 50 -1.06 -26.95 -4.39
N SER A 51 -0.21 -26.20 -5.13
CA SER A 51 1.15 -25.91 -4.66
C SER A 51 1.11 -24.93 -3.48
N PRO A 52 1.85 -25.21 -2.39
CA PRO A 52 2.01 -24.26 -1.27
C PRO A 52 2.54 -22.89 -1.74
N MET A 53 3.38 -22.88 -2.78
CA MET A 53 3.92 -21.64 -3.34
C MET A 53 2.83 -20.74 -3.93
N THR A 54 1.85 -21.30 -4.62
CA THR A 54 0.70 -20.55 -5.17
C THR A 54 -0.07 -19.86 -4.06
N HIS A 55 -0.33 -20.56 -2.96
CA HIS A 55 -1.03 -20.01 -1.79
C HIS A 55 -0.26 -18.86 -1.14
N ILE A 56 1.06 -19.02 -0.96
CA ILE A 56 1.92 -17.97 -0.39
C ILE A 56 1.86 -16.70 -1.25
N VAL A 57 1.94 -16.84 -2.58
CA VAL A 57 1.92 -15.67 -3.46
C VAL A 57 0.53 -15.02 -3.51
N ILE A 58 -0.56 -15.79 -3.42
CA ILE A 58 -1.92 -15.25 -3.28
C ILE A 58 -2.07 -14.48 -1.95
N ILE A 59 -1.53 -15.01 -0.85
CA ILE A 59 -1.54 -14.32 0.45
C ILE A 59 -0.78 -13.00 0.34
N LEU A 60 0.38 -12.98 -0.32
CA LEU A 60 1.16 -11.75 -0.53
C LEU A 60 0.42 -10.74 -1.43
N TRP A 61 -0.25 -11.23 -2.48
CA TRP A 61 -1.12 -10.41 -3.34
C TRP A 61 -2.17 -9.65 -2.53
N ILE A 62 -2.88 -10.35 -1.64
CA ILE A 62 -3.97 -9.78 -0.84
C ILE A 62 -3.41 -8.93 0.32
N SER A 63 -2.41 -9.44 1.04
CA SER A 63 -1.89 -8.81 2.25
C SER A 63 -1.08 -7.54 1.99
N GLY A 64 -0.50 -7.37 0.80
CA GLY A 64 0.26 -6.16 0.45
C GLY A 64 -0.55 -4.88 0.65
N HIS A 65 -1.61 -4.69 -0.14
CA HIS A 65 -2.42 -3.48 -0.06
C HIS A 65 -3.39 -3.45 1.14
N LEU A 66 -3.81 -4.61 1.68
CA LEU A 66 -4.74 -4.65 2.82
C LEU A 66 -4.08 -4.57 4.20
N LEU A 67 -2.90 -5.18 4.37
CA LEU A 67 -2.23 -5.26 5.67
C LEU A 67 -0.94 -4.44 5.70
N MET A 68 -0.07 -4.63 4.71
CA MET A 68 1.24 -3.96 4.70
C MET A 68 1.11 -2.46 4.51
N TRP A 69 0.19 -1.99 3.65
CA TRP A 69 -0.05 -0.55 3.48
C TRP A 69 -0.43 0.15 4.81
N PRO A 70 -1.53 -0.19 5.51
CA PRO A 70 -1.88 0.49 6.76
C PRO A 70 -0.83 0.32 7.85
N LEU A 71 -0.15 -0.84 7.90
CA LEU A 71 0.92 -1.09 8.87
C LEU A 71 2.14 -0.19 8.62
N LEU A 72 2.57 -0.03 7.37
CA LEU A 72 3.63 0.90 6.98
C LEU A 72 3.23 2.34 7.30
N SER A 73 2.01 2.76 6.98
CA SER A 73 1.51 4.09 7.31
C SER A 73 1.54 4.33 8.82
N TRP A 74 1.13 3.35 9.62
CA TRP A 74 1.16 3.43 11.07
C TRP A 74 2.57 3.53 11.65
N LEU A 75 3.50 2.71 11.16
CA LEU A 75 4.92 2.77 11.57
C LEU A 75 5.53 4.14 11.23
N MET A 76 5.22 4.69 10.06
CA MET A 76 5.69 6.01 9.67
C MET A 76 5.12 7.13 10.54
N ILE A 77 3.84 7.06 10.93
CA ILE A 77 3.25 8.00 11.90
C ILE A 77 4.02 7.95 13.22
N ARG A 78 4.27 6.76 13.77
CA ARG A 78 5.01 6.60 15.04
C ARG A 78 6.42 7.18 14.93
N ARG A 79 7.13 6.88 13.84
CA ARG A 79 8.47 7.40 13.59
C ARG A 79 8.47 8.92 13.45
N ALA A 80 7.56 9.47 12.66
CA ALA A 80 7.45 10.90 12.42
C ALA A 80 7.18 11.70 13.71
N LYS A 81 6.32 11.17 14.58
CA LYS A 81 6.08 11.74 15.93
C LYS A 81 7.36 11.74 16.77
N LYS A 82 8.10 10.62 16.80
CA LYS A 82 9.35 10.51 17.57
C LYS A 82 10.43 11.48 17.08
N THR A 83 10.48 11.76 15.77
CA THR A 83 11.47 12.65 15.16
C THR A 83 10.99 14.10 14.99
N GLY A 84 9.79 14.45 15.47
CA GLY A 84 9.21 15.79 15.29
C GLY A 84 8.91 16.19 13.84
N ASN A 85 8.85 15.25 12.89
CA ASN A 85 8.62 15.54 11.48
C ASN A 85 7.12 15.62 11.17
N LEU A 86 6.54 16.79 11.45
CA LEU A 86 5.10 17.06 11.29
C LEU A 86 4.60 16.83 9.85
N HIS A 87 5.42 17.10 8.83
CA HIS A 87 5.00 16.95 7.43
C HIS A 87 4.91 15.48 7.04
N CYS A 88 5.90 14.66 7.45
CA CYS A 88 5.85 13.21 7.28
C CYS A 88 4.69 12.59 8.07
N GLU A 89 4.40 13.08 9.27
CA GLU A 89 3.24 12.63 10.04
C GLU A 89 1.93 12.89 9.28
N LYS A 90 1.73 14.11 8.75
CA LYS A 90 0.54 14.48 7.98
C LYS A 90 0.38 13.59 6.74
N GLY A 91 1.47 13.39 5.98
CA GLY A 91 1.46 12.50 4.81
C GLY A 91 1.11 11.06 5.17
N SER A 92 1.71 10.53 6.24
CA SER A 92 1.47 9.16 6.70
C SER A 92 0.03 8.96 7.22
N ARG A 93 -0.55 9.98 7.88
CA ARG A 93 -1.97 9.95 8.29
C ARG A 93 -2.91 9.97 7.11
N LEU A 94 -2.61 10.77 6.07
CA LEU A 94 -3.39 10.76 4.83
C LEU A 94 -3.29 9.40 4.14
N SER A 95 -2.09 8.81 4.10
CA SER A 95 -1.87 7.44 3.58
C SER A 95 -2.72 6.41 4.31
N LEU A 96 -2.78 6.48 5.65
CA LEU A 96 -3.60 5.59 6.45
C LEU A 96 -5.10 5.78 6.19
N LYS A 97 -5.57 7.02 6.03
CA LYS A 97 -6.97 7.30 5.66
C LYS A 97 -7.31 6.73 4.29
N LEU A 98 -6.41 6.87 3.32
CA LEU A 98 -6.56 6.28 1.99
C LEU A 98 -6.59 4.74 2.05
N ALA A 99 -5.73 4.12 2.86
CA ALA A 99 -5.75 2.68 3.07
C ALA A 99 -7.10 2.21 3.67
N ILE A 100 -7.63 2.91 4.68
CA ILE A 100 -8.94 2.59 5.27
C ILE A 100 -10.07 2.75 4.25
N ALA A 101 -10.07 3.84 3.47
CA ALA A 101 -11.04 4.06 2.41
C ALA A 101 -10.96 2.94 1.36
N TRP A 102 -9.75 2.52 0.99
CA TRP A 102 -9.51 1.43 0.05
C TRP A 102 -10.02 0.08 0.56
N ILE A 103 -9.74 -0.26 1.82
CA ILE A 103 -10.25 -1.47 2.46
C ILE A 103 -11.78 -1.45 2.49
N THR A 104 -12.37 -0.32 2.88
CA THR A 104 -13.83 -0.14 2.92
C THR A 104 -14.44 -0.34 1.54
N PHE A 105 -13.80 0.21 0.50
CA PHE A 105 -14.21 0.02 -0.89
C PHE A 105 -14.19 -1.45 -1.30
N ILE A 106 -13.09 -2.17 -1.05
CA ILE A 106 -12.98 -3.61 -1.36
C ILE A 106 -14.06 -4.42 -0.64
N VAL A 107 -14.26 -4.20 0.66
CA VAL A 107 -15.27 -4.91 1.45
C VAL A 107 -16.67 -4.62 0.93
N SER A 108 -16.96 -3.36 0.56
CA SER A 108 -18.27 -2.97 0.02
C SER A 108 -18.54 -3.65 -1.32
N VAL A 109 -17.54 -3.68 -2.22
CA VAL A 109 -17.67 -4.37 -3.51
C VAL A 109 -17.89 -5.87 -3.30
N GLY A 110 -17.12 -6.50 -2.41
CA GLY A 110 -17.29 -7.92 -2.08
C GLY A 110 -18.66 -8.24 -1.48
N ALA A 111 -19.16 -7.38 -0.58
CA ALA A 111 -20.49 -7.53 0.02
C ALA A 111 -21.61 -7.38 -1.03
N ILE A 112 -21.49 -6.41 -1.93
CA ILE A 112 -22.45 -6.22 -3.03
C ILE A 112 -22.46 -7.45 -3.96
N GLN A 113 -21.29 -7.98 -4.32
CA GLN A 113 -21.20 -9.19 -5.14
C GLN A 113 -21.85 -10.39 -4.44
N ALA A 114 -21.60 -10.58 -3.15
CA ALA A 114 -22.20 -11.66 -2.36
C ALA A 114 -23.74 -11.54 -2.28
N LEU A 115 -24.27 -10.32 -2.11
CA LEU A 115 -25.72 -10.06 -2.06
C LEU A 115 -26.41 -10.25 -3.41
N LEU A 116 -25.71 -9.97 -4.52
CA LEU A 116 -26.24 -10.15 -5.88
C LEU A 116 -26.14 -11.59 -6.39
N GLY A 117 -25.73 -12.55 -5.55
CA GLY A 117 -25.59 -13.95 -5.93
C GLY A 117 -24.37 -14.22 -6.81
N GLY A 118 -23.32 -13.40 -6.70
CA GLY A 118 -22.02 -13.72 -7.30
C GLY A 118 -21.55 -15.09 -6.81
N ALA A 119 -21.34 -15.99 -7.77
CA ALA A 119 -21.10 -17.43 -7.62
C ALA A 119 -20.14 -17.85 -6.49
#